data_AF-A0A1G0YJ20-F1
#
_entry.id   AF-A0A1G0YJ20-F1
#
_cell.length_a   1.000
_cell.length_b   1.000
_cell.length_c   1.000
_cell.angle_alpha   90.00
_cell.angle_beta   90.00
_cell.angle_gamma   90.00
#
_symmetry.space_group_name_H-M   'P 1'
#
loop_
_entity.id
_entity.type
_entity.pdbx_description
1 polymer ?
#
loop_
_entity_poly.entity_id
_entity_poly.type
_entity_poly.pdbx_seq_one_letter_code
_entity_poly.pdbx_strand_id
1 'polypeptide(L)'
;MKWITGVWLISILLCGLLMDLALGASLEVTLGETHVVTTGQVYDAAVVHNGGVLILDGGIIGTNAFPSITVEEGGRFVFNAGLIRYFENSGVTELYGGRQATDSSVNRGYLKLAGGDPGIQIIHNEGTLDVYYTATNRTAWEIDSPSTSTAPAIRFFSLTNSLSTGSYTYGTLTPASYYAFGKVYHSTGAFWAVGAPMVARIDISVWSNWQGRVWSYGYTAPVAFTSTVRTAVEIAWNAVSGRTYQVQYTTNLLANAWQNLGLPVQARSVTGSVCDTAYITNKTYRVLVRH
;
A
#
# COMPACT_ATOMS: atom_id res chain seq x y z
N MET A 1 -79.66 27.57 -26.95
CA MET A 1 -78.30 27.49 -26.41
C MET A 1 -78.34 26.73 -25.10
N LYS A 2 -77.96 25.45 -25.11
CA LYS A 2 -77.78 24.61 -23.92
C LYS A 2 -76.34 24.11 -23.95
N TRP A 3 -75.60 24.42 -22.89
CA TRP A 3 -74.21 24.00 -22.73
C TRP A 3 -74.16 22.49 -22.42
N ILE A 4 -73.34 21.77 -23.18
CA ILE A 4 -72.98 20.38 -22.90
C ILE A 4 -71.73 20.42 -22.02
N THR A 5 -71.84 20.01 -20.77
CA THR A 5 -70.69 19.75 -19.90
C THR A 5 -70.25 18.31 -20.10
N GLY A 6 -69.17 18.13 -20.86
CA GLY A 6 -68.45 16.86 -20.96
C GLY A 6 -67.59 16.65 -19.72
N VAL A 7 -67.82 15.52 -19.04
CA VAL A 7 -66.94 15.01 -17.98
C VAL A 7 -65.67 14.49 -18.65
N TRP A 8 -64.57 15.22 -18.52
CA TRP A 8 -63.25 14.71 -18.84
C TRP A 8 -62.82 13.76 -17.73
N LEU A 9 -62.94 12.46 -17.98
CA LEU A 9 -62.26 11.43 -17.21
C LEU A 9 -60.75 11.59 -17.48
N ILE A 10 -60.05 12.34 -16.62
CA ILE A 10 -58.58 12.26 -16.57
C ILE A 10 -58.27 10.91 -15.93
N SER A 11 -58.15 9.88 -16.76
CA SER A 11 -57.41 8.68 -16.40
C SER A 11 -55.95 9.10 -16.28
N ILE A 12 -55.52 9.45 -15.07
CA ILE A 12 -54.09 9.43 -14.74
C ILE A 12 -53.68 7.98 -14.90
N LEU A 13 -53.08 7.69 -16.04
CA LEU A 13 -52.33 6.48 -16.31
C LEU A 13 -51.20 6.46 -15.28
N LEU A 14 -51.46 5.83 -14.13
CA LEU A 14 -50.48 5.48 -13.12
C LEU A 14 -49.60 4.38 -13.73
N CYS A 15 -48.78 4.78 -14.69
CA CYS A 15 -47.84 3.94 -15.38
C CYS A 15 -46.69 3.65 -14.42
N GLY A 16 -46.78 2.51 -13.73
CA GLY A 16 -45.60 1.68 -13.40
C GLY A 16 -44.49 2.33 -12.58
N LEU A 17 -44.81 3.14 -11.58
CA LEU A 17 -43.90 3.40 -10.46
C LEU A 17 -44.48 2.88 -9.15
N LEU A 18 -45.06 1.67 -9.21
CA LEU A 18 -44.88 0.73 -8.11
C LEU A 18 -43.39 0.36 -8.14
N MET A 19 -42.56 1.22 -7.53
CA MET A 19 -41.42 0.68 -6.81
C MET A 19 -42.07 -0.24 -5.77
N ASP A 20 -42.14 -1.53 -6.08
CA ASP A 20 -42.14 -2.53 -5.05
C ASP A 20 -40.99 -2.12 -4.12
N LEU A 21 -41.34 -1.53 -2.98
CA LEU A 21 -40.50 -1.60 -1.80
C LEU A 21 -40.49 -3.09 -1.44
N ALA A 22 -39.79 -3.88 -2.25
CA ALA A 22 -39.37 -5.20 -1.86
C ALA A 22 -38.62 -4.96 -0.55
N LEU A 23 -39.23 -5.38 0.56
CA LEU A 23 -38.54 -5.52 1.83
C LEU A 23 -37.24 -6.24 1.48
N GLY A 24 -36.12 -5.55 1.66
CA GLY A 24 -34.84 -6.02 1.13
C GLY A 24 -34.59 -7.41 1.72
N ALA A 25 -34.40 -8.42 0.89
CA ALA A 25 -34.11 -9.74 1.40
C ALA A 25 -32.81 -9.72 2.22
N SER A 26 -32.66 -10.65 3.17
CA SER A 26 -31.35 -10.96 3.73
C SER A 26 -30.54 -11.74 2.70
N LEU A 27 -29.28 -11.35 2.50
CA LEU A 27 -28.34 -12.04 1.63
C LEU A 27 -27.39 -12.90 2.48
N GLU A 28 -27.40 -14.21 2.28
CA GLU A 28 -26.44 -15.13 2.90
C GLU A 28 -25.38 -15.52 1.87
N VAL A 29 -24.10 -15.38 2.20
CA VAL A 29 -22.97 -15.79 1.33
C VAL A 29 -22.13 -16.82 2.07
N THR A 30 -22.08 -18.03 1.52
CA THR A 30 -21.50 -19.21 2.17
C THR A 30 -20.21 -19.70 1.49
N LEU A 31 -19.63 -20.80 1.99
CA LEU A 31 -18.35 -21.34 1.55
C LEU A 31 -18.30 -21.59 0.03
N GLY A 32 -17.32 -20.98 -0.64
CA GLY A 32 -17.09 -21.15 -2.07
C GLY A 32 -17.96 -20.26 -2.94
N GLU A 33 -18.86 -19.47 -2.33
CA GLU A 33 -19.69 -18.51 -3.04
C GLU A 33 -18.98 -17.17 -3.18
N THR A 34 -19.20 -16.53 -4.32
CA THR A 34 -18.86 -15.13 -4.53
C THR A 34 -20.10 -14.42 -5.04
N HIS A 35 -20.58 -13.44 -4.29
CA HIS A 35 -21.75 -12.65 -4.65
C HIS A 35 -21.36 -11.20 -4.89
N VAL A 36 -21.86 -10.61 -5.98
CA VAL A 36 -21.61 -9.21 -6.34
C VAL A 36 -22.93 -8.46 -6.32
N VAL A 37 -23.02 -7.44 -5.47
CA VAL A 37 -24.18 -6.55 -5.35
C VAL A 37 -23.91 -5.29 -6.16
N THR A 38 -24.57 -5.20 -7.31
CA THR A 38 -24.42 -4.16 -8.32
C THR A 38 -25.50 -3.09 -8.22
N THR A 39 -25.35 -2.01 -9.00
CA THR A 39 -26.33 -0.91 -9.05
C THR A 39 -27.75 -1.41 -9.36
N GLY A 40 -28.71 -0.96 -8.56
CA GLY A 40 -30.12 -1.35 -8.66
C GLY A 40 -30.50 -2.53 -7.77
N GLN A 41 -29.54 -3.26 -7.19
CA GLN A 41 -29.80 -4.27 -6.19
C GLN A 41 -29.84 -3.65 -4.78
N VAL A 42 -30.86 -4.01 -4.02
CA VAL A 42 -31.11 -3.51 -2.66
C VAL A 42 -31.41 -4.69 -1.74
N TYR A 43 -30.65 -4.78 -0.65
CA TYR A 43 -30.83 -5.78 0.41
C TYR A 43 -30.97 -5.09 1.76
N ASP A 44 -31.76 -5.65 2.69
CA ASP A 44 -31.85 -5.08 4.03
C ASP A 44 -30.61 -5.45 4.84
N ALA A 45 -30.13 -6.69 4.72
CA ALA A 45 -28.97 -7.21 5.43
C ALA A 45 -28.16 -8.17 4.56
N ALA A 46 -26.89 -8.38 4.93
CA ALA A 46 -26.08 -9.47 4.41
C ALA A 46 -25.23 -10.14 5.50
N VAL A 47 -25.09 -11.46 5.44
CA VAL A 47 -24.18 -12.24 6.28
C VAL A 47 -23.18 -12.95 5.38
N VAL A 48 -21.90 -12.80 5.68
CA VAL A 48 -20.80 -13.45 4.96
C VAL A 48 -20.16 -14.47 5.89
N HIS A 49 -20.42 -15.74 5.62
CA HIS A 49 -19.87 -16.86 6.39
C HIS A 49 -18.45 -17.21 5.95
N ASN A 50 -17.84 -18.13 6.69
CA ASN A 50 -16.52 -18.66 6.39
C ASN A 50 -16.39 -19.16 4.94
N GLY A 51 -15.43 -18.58 4.20
CA GLY A 51 -15.13 -18.90 2.81
C GLY A 51 -16.09 -18.30 1.79
N GLY A 52 -17.07 -17.49 2.22
CA GLY A 52 -17.90 -16.67 1.35
C GLY A 52 -17.25 -15.34 1.03
N VAL A 53 -17.54 -14.81 -0.17
CA VAL A 53 -17.05 -13.51 -0.63
C VAL A 53 -18.21 -12.63 -1.09
N LEU A 54 -18.42 -11.51 -0.42
CA LEU A 54 -19.37 -10.48 -0.82
C LEU A 54 -18.65 -9.28 -1.40
N ILE A 55 -19.06 -8.83 -2.57
CA ILE A 55 -18.55 -7.62 -3.22
C ILE A 55 -19.70 -6.64 -3.39
N LEU A 56 -19.58 -5.43 -2.83
CA LEU A 56 -20.52 -4.35 -3.08
C LEU A 56 -19.92 -3.38 -4.10
N ASP A 57 -20.54 -3.35 -5.27
CA ASP A 57 -20.09 -2.60 -6.45
C ASP A 57 -21.24 -1.75 -7.02
N GLY A 58 -21.70 -0.81 -6.20
CA GLY A 58 -22.67 0.22 -6.58
C GLY A 58 -24.12 -0.05 -6.13
N GLY A 59 -24.41 -1.17 -5.47
CA GLY A 59 -25.73 -1.44 -4.89
C GLY A 59 -25.91 -0.88 -3.46
N ILE A 60 -26.99 -1.28 -2.80
CA ILE A 60 -27.35 -0.82 -1.45
C ILE A 60 -27.57 -2.01 -0.52
N ILE A 61 -26.94 -1.99 0.66
CA ILE A 61 -27.22 -2.93 1.75
C ILE A 61 -27.45 -2.12 3.04
N GLY A 62 -28.52 -2.37 3.78
CA GLY A 62 -28.77 -1.69 5.05
C GLY A 62 -29.88 -0.65 5.04
N THR A 63 -30.92 -0.87 4.24
CA THR A 63 -32.12 -0.02 4.23
C THR A 63 -32.82 0.01 5.58
N ASN A 64 -32.89 -1.13 6.29
CA ASN A 64 -33.60 -1.23 7.58
C ASN A 64 -32.88 -2.05 8.68
N ALA A 65 -31.82 -2.81 8.37
CA ALA A 65 -31.17 -3.70 9.33
C ALA A 65 -29.98 -3.07 10.07
N PHE A 66 -29.73 -3.57 11.29
CA PHE A 66 -28.58 -3.21 12.13
C PHE A 66 -28.08 -4.45 12.90
N PRO A 67 -26.93 -5.05 12.53
CA PRO A 67 -26.04 -4.67 11.44
C PRO A 67 -26.66 -4.80 10.05
N SER A 68 -26.20 -3.97 9.11
CA SER A 68 -26.53 -4.16 7.68
C SER A 68 -25.63 -5.21 7.02
N ILE A 69 -24.41 -5.40 7.52
CA ILE A 69 -23.48 -6.42 7.04
C ILE A 69 -22.82 -7.07 8.25
N THR A 70 -22.88 -8.40 8.33
CA THR A 70 -22.11 -9.21 9.29
C THR A 70 -21.09 -10.04 8.53
N VAL A 71 -19.81 -9.88 8.85
CA VAL A 71 -18.73 -10.69 8.28
C VAL A 71 -18.18 -11.59 9.38
N GLU A 72 -18.44 -12.89 9.26
CA GLU A 72 -17.94 -13.88 10.23
C GLU A 72 -16.46 -14.20 10.00
N GLU A 73 -15.85 -14.89 10.96
CA GLU A 73 -14.47 -15.37 10.82
C GLU A 73 -14.33 -16.25 9.57
N GLY A 74 -13.31 -15.94 8.75
CA GLY A 74 -13.07 -16.61 7.47
C GLY A 74 -13.93 -16.08 6.29
N GLY A 75 -14.92 -15.23 6.55
CA GLY A 75 -15.66 -14.52 5.51
C GLY A 75 -14.90 -13.31 4.96
N ARG A 76 -15.21 -12.91 3.72
CA ARG A 76 -14.61 -11.74 3.07
C ARG A 76 -15.65 -10.78 2.50
N PHE A 77 -15.58 -9.51 2.91
CA PHE A 77 -16.37 -8.43 2.34
C PHE A 77 -15.47 -7.42 1.62
N VAL A 78 -15.84 -7.04 0.40
CA VAL A 78 -15.17 -6.03 -0.41
C VAL A 78 -16.16 -4.93 -0.78
N PHE A 79 -15.87 -3.70 -0.38
CA PHE A 79 -16.66 -2.53 -0.71
C PHE A 79 -15.91 -1.67 -1.73
N ASN A 80 -16.39 -1.66 -2.97
CA ASN A 80 -15.82 -0.84 -4.04
C ASN A 80 -16.60 0.47 -4.22
N ALA A 81 -17.94 0.35 -4.26
CA ALA A 81 -18.87 1.47 -4.40
C ALA A 81 -20.25 1.08 -3.87
N GLY A 82 -21.12 2.06 -3.62
CA GLY A 82 -22.48 1.83 -3.16
C GLY A 82 -22.76 2.49 -1.82
N LEU A 83 -23.77 1.97 -1.10
CA LEU A 83 -24.15 2.47 0.21
C LEU A 83 -24.29 1.31 1.19
N ILE A 84 -23.60 1.45 2.32
CA ILE A 84 -23.81 0.64 3.52
C ILE A 84 -24.12 1.55 4.70
N ARG A 85 -24.88 1.03 5.66
CA ARG A 85 -25.22 1.76 6.88
C ARG A 85 -24.30 1.41 8.03
N TYR A 86 -24.18 0.13 8.35
CA TYR A 86 -23.38 -0.37 9.48
C TYR A 86 -22.84 -1.77 9.18
N PHE A 87 -21.57 -2.02 9.47
CA PHE A 87 -21.02 -3.37 9.42
C PHE A 87 -20.45 -3.84 10.77
N GLU A 88 -20.55 -5.14 11.00
CA GLU A 88 -19.88 -5.87 12.07
C GLU A 88 -18.90 -6.85 11.45
N ASN A 89 -17.59 -6.66 11.69
CA ASN A 89 -16.56 -7.48 11.10
C ASN A 89 -15.82 -8.33 12.13
N SER A 90 -15.88 -9.65 11.97
CA SER A 90 -15.02 -10.64 12.63
C SER A 90 -14.11 -11.39 11.64
N GLY A 91 -14.24 -11.14 10.33
CA GLY A 91 -13.46 -11.74 9.24
C GLY A 91 -12.53 -10.75 8.54
N VAL A 92 -12.57 -10.73 7.21
CA VAL A 92 -11.76 -9.83 6.35
C VAL A 92 -12.68 -8.83 5.65
N THR A 93 -12.49 -7.54 5.93
CA THR A 93 -13.22 -6.46 5.24
C THR A 93 -12.23 -5.54 4.52
N GLU A 94 -12.49 -5.25 3.25
CA GLU A 94 -11.69 -4.35 2.43
C GLU A 94 -12.58 -3.24 1.85
N LEU A 95 -12.29 -1.98 2.17
CA LEU A 95 -13.04 -0.81 1.72
C LEU A 95 -12.15 0.01 0.75
N TYR A 96 -12.47 0.01 -0.54
CA TYR A 96 -11.64 0.59 -1.62
C TYR A 96 -12.16 1.91 -2.21
N GLY A 97 -13.33 2.40 -1.76
CA GLY A 97 -13.93 3.62 -2.25
C GLY A 97 -15.44 3.68 -1.93
N GLY A 98 -16.05 4.86 -2.07
CA GLY A 98 -17.48 5.07 -1.85
C GLY A 98 -17.84 5.84 -0.57
N ARG A 99 -19.01 6.49 -0.58
CA ARG A 99 -19.55 7.23 0.56
C ARG A 99 -20.21 6.25 1.52
N GLN A 100 -19.55 5.93 2.62
CA GLN A 100 -20.19 5.20 3.71
C GLN A 100 -21.08 6.15 4.51
N ALA A 101 -22.25 5.66 4.92
CA ALA A 101 -23.16 6.44 5.75
C ALA A 101 -22.56 6.67 7.15
N THR A 102 -23.12 7.65 7.84
CA THR A 102 -22.61 8.28 9.07
C THR A 102 -22.66 7.43 10.35
N ASP A 103 -23.06 6.16 10.27
CA ASP A 103 -23.26 5.33 11.45
C ASP A 103 -21.97 4.54 11.77
N SER A 104 -21.58 4.49 13.04
CA SER A 104 -20.31 3.92 13.51
C SER A 104 -20.22 2.43 13.22
N SER A 105 -19.19 1.92 12.54
CA SER A 105 -19.05 0.48 12.24
C SER A 105 -18.09 -0.23 13.21
N VAL A 106 -18.31 -1.52 13.50
CA VAL A 106 -17.52 -2.27 14.49
C VAL A 106 -16.57 -3.27 13.81
N ASN A 107 -15.29 -3.17 14.15
CA ASN A 107 -14.25 -4.10 13.71
C ASN A 107 -13.69 -4.94 14.87
N ARG A 108 -13.67 -6.26 14.69
CA ARG A 108 -12.99 -7.27 15.52
C ARG A 108 -12.02 -8.14 14.72
N GLY A 109 -12.09 -8.10 13.39
CA GLY A 109 -11.25 -8.89 12.47
C GLY A 109 -10.13 -8.08 11.80
N TYR A 110 -9.85 -8.42 10.54
CA TYR A 110 -8.96 -7.66 9.67
C TYR A 110 -9.78 -6.64 8.85
N LEU A 111 -9.44 -5.36 8.98
CA LEU A 111 -10.06 -4.28 8.21
C LEU A 111 -8.99 -3.54 7.42
N LYS A 112 -9.18 -3.47 6.10
CA LYS A 112 -8.36 -2.67 5.19
C LYS A 112 -9.19 -1.52 4.65
N LEU A 113 -8.74 -0.30 4.86
CA LEU A 113 -9.32 0.92 4.30
C LEU A 113 -8.39 1.45 3.22
N ALA A 114 -8.87 1.75 2.04
CA ALA A 114 -8.11 2.32 0.94
C ALA A 114 -8.95 3.42 0.27
N GLY A 115 -8.59 4.68 0.55
CA GLY A 115 -9.42 5.82 0.14
C GLY A 115 -10.72 5.95 0.95
N GLY A 116 -11.32 7.14 0.94
CA GLY A 116 -12.57 7.40 1.66
C GLY A 116 -12.87 8.89 1.78
N ASP A 117 -14.16 9.21 1.90
CA ASP A 117 -14.61 10.55 2.27
C ASP A 117 -14.32 10.82 3.75
N PRO A 118 -13.84 12.02 4.12
CA PRO A 118 -13.59 12.39 5.51
C PRO A 118 -14.90 12.36 6.31
N GLY A 119 -14.90 11.69 7.46
CA GLY A 119 -16.02 11.66 8.42
C GLY A 119 -16.53 10.27 8.83
N ILE A 120 -15.83 9.19 8.46
CA ILE A 120 -16.19 7.84 8.89
C ILE A 120 -15.63 7.58 10.30
N GLN A 121 -16.51 7.11 11.19
CA GLN A 121 -16.19 6.67 12.54
C GLN A 121 -16.09 5.14 12.57
N ILE A 122 -14.92 4.61 12.91
CA ILE A 122 -14.68 3.17 13.04
C ILE A 122 -14.46 2.84 14.49
N ILE A 123 -15.32 1.98 15.05
CA ILE A 123 -15.15 1.39 16.37
C ILE A 123 -14.26 0.15 16.21
N HIS A 124 -12.96 0.33 16.41
CA HIS A 124 -11.98 -0.75 16.35
C HIS A 124 -11.83 -1.40 17.71
N ASN A 125 -12.32 -2.63 17.90
CA ASN A 125 -12.24 -3.33 19.17
C ASN A 125 -11.07 -4.31 19.22
N GLU A 126 -10.89 -5.11 18.17
CA GLU A 126 -9.90 -6.19 18.10
C GLU A 126 -9.33 -6.35 16.68
N GLY A 127 -8.24 -7.11 16.56
CA GLY A 127 -7.63 -7.41 15.27
C GLY A 127 -6.75 -6.29 14.71
N THR A 128 -6.64 -6.25 13.39
CA THR A 128 -5.72 -5.35 12.67
C THR A 128 -6.48 -4.44 11.72
N LEU A 129 -6.22 -3.14 11.84
CA LEU A 129 -6.72 -2.10 10.97
C LEU A 129 -5.59 -1.54 10.11
N ASP A 130 -5.67 -1.77 8.80
CA ASP A 130 -4.75 -1.23 7.81
C ASP A 130 -5.40 -0.03 7.11
N VAL A 131 -4.82 1.14 7.29
CA VAL A 131 -5.31 2.37 6.67
C VAL A 131 -4.35 2.77 5.55
N TYR A 132 -4.84 2.62 4.32
CA TYR A 132 -4.22 3.04 3.09
C TYR A 132 -4.82 4.39 2.67
N TYR A 133 -3.98 5.43 2.57
CA TYR A 133 -4.46 6.79 2.34
C TYR A 133 -3.82 7.43 1.11
N THR A 134 -4.61 8.27 0.42
CA THR A 134 -4.13 9.21 -0.60
C THR A 134 -3.98 10.61 0.03
N ALA A 135 -3.11 11.47 -0.52
CA ALA A 135 -2.88 12.81 0.00
C ALA A 135 -4.18 13.62 0.01
N THR A 136 -4.77 13.82 1.18
CA THR A 136 -5.84 14.80 1.37
C THR A 136 -5.48 15.73 2.52
N ASN A 137 -5.90 16.99 2.44
CA ASN A 137 -5.69 17.99 3.49
C ASN A 137 -6.77 17.93 4.58
N ARG A 138 -7.51 16.81 4.70
CA ARG A 138 -8.60 16.65 5.66
C ARG A 138 -8.29 15.48 6.60
N THR A 139 -8.78 15.59 7.84
CA THR A 139 -8.86 14.46 8.78
C THR A 139 -9.70 13.38 8.11
N ALA A 140 -9.05 12.35 7.61
CA ALA A 140 -9.71 11.36 6.77
C ALA A 140 -10.54 10.37 7.59
N TRP A 141 -10.18 10.11 8.87
CA TRP A 141 -10.76 9.02 9.67
C TRP A 141 -10.80 9.35 11.17
N GLU A 142 -11.91 9.03 11.82
CA GLU A 142 -12.04 8.99 13.28
C GLU A 142 -12.10 7.51 13.70
N ILE A 143 -11.19 7.08 14.56
CA ILE A 143 -11.10 5.67 15.00
C ILE A 143 -11.31 5.65 16.50
N ASP A 144 -12.51 5.25 16.92
CA ASP A 144 -12.78 4.99 18.32
C ASP A 144 -12.40 3.57 18.67
N SER A 145 -11.78 3.39 19.82
CA SER A 145 -11.47 2.07 20.33
C SER A 145 -11.76 2.03 21.82
N PRO A 146 -12.95 1.60 22.23
CA PRO A 146 -13.29 1.47 23.64
C PRO A 146 -12.61 0.26 24.29
N SER A 147 -11.97 -0.63 23.52
CA SER A 147 -11.42 -1.88 24.05
C SER A 147 -10.16 -1.67 24.90
N THR A 148 -10.09 -2.45 25.98
CA THR A 148 -8.93 -2.60 26.87
C THR A 148 -8.10 -3.83 26.53
N SER A 149 -8.38 -4.50 25.39
CA SER A 149 -7.68 -5.72 24.99
C SER A 149 -6.24 -5.42 24.57
N THR A 150 -5.34 -6.38 24.76
CA THR A 150 -3.89 -6.14 24.77
C THR A 150 -3.22 -6.07 23.40
N ALA A 151 -3.96 -6.14 22.27
CA ALA A 151 -3.30 -6.19 20.95
C ALA A 151 -4.03 -5.60 19.72
N PRO A 152 -4.97 -4.64 19.80
CA PRO A 152 -5.45 -3.97 18.58
C PRO A 152 -4.31 -3.23 17.89
N ALA A 153 -4.22 -3.42 16.58
CA ALA A 153 -3.13 -2.95 15.73
C ALA A 153 -3.66 -1.95 14.69
N ILE A 154 -3.10 -0.74 14.63
CA ILE A 154 -3.40 0.23 13.56
C ILE A 154 -2.12 0.46 12.74
N ARG A 155 -2.17 0.19 11.44
CA ARG A 155 -1.02 0.31 10.52
C ARG A 155 -1.32 1.28 9.39
N PHE A 156 -0.42 2.23 9.15
CA PHE A 156 -0.52 3.19 8.06
C PHE A 156 0.29 2.80 6.85
N PHE A 157 -0.36 2.84 5.69
CA PHE A 157 0.26 2.62 4.39
C PHE A 157 0.02 3.84 3.50
N SER A 158 1.08 4.38 2.92
CA SER A 158 0.95 5.41 1.88
C SER A 158 0.55 4.77 0.56
N LEU A 159 -0.56 5.20 -0.04
CA LEU A 159 -0.97 4.80 -1.39
C LEU A 159 -0.26 5.68 -2.42
N THR A 160 1.03 5.45 -2.64
CA THR A 160 1.59 5.74 -3.96
C THR A 160 1.56 4.45 -4.75
N ASN A 161 0.84 4.44 -5.87
CA ASN A 161 0.65 3.28 -6.76
C ASN A 161 1.97 2.73 -7.33
N SER A 162 3.09 3.40 -7.08
CA SER A 162 4.45 2.91 -7.27
C SER A 162 5.19 3.01 -5.94
N LEU A 163 5.49 1.88 -5.31
CA LEU A 163 6.53 1.82 -4.28
C LEU A 163 7.86 2.11 -4.98
N SER A 164 8.52 3.20 -4.59
CA SER A 164 9.90 3.45 -5.03
C SER A 164 10.79 2.29 -4.55
N THR A 165 11.68 1.80 -5.40
CA THR A 165 12.71 0.83 -4.99
C THR A 165 13.36 1.31 -3.70
N GLY A 166 13.52 0.45 -2.68
CA GLY A 166 14.09 0.81 -1.39
C GLY A 166 13.69 -0.15 -0.27
N SER A 167 14.06 0.18 0.96
CA SER A 167 13.72 -0.61 2.15
C SER A 167 12.60 0.06 2.93
N TYR A 168 11.65 -0.75 3.40
CA TYR A 168 10.51 -0.31 4.18
C TYR A 168 10.56 -0.92 5.58
N THR A 169 10.40 -0.09 6.61
CA THR A 169 10.41 -0.54 8.02
C THR A 169 9.23 0.01 8.78
N TYR A 170 8.75 -0.76 9.76
CA TYR A 170 7.70 -0.34 10.67
C TYR A 170 8.29 0.44 11.84
N GLY A 171 7.90 1.71 11.96
CA GLY A 171 8.16 2.52 13.15
C GLY A 171 6.92 2.60 14.03
N THR A 172 7.07 2.52 15.35
CA THR A 172 5.95 2.84 16.25
C THR A 172 5.76 4.35 16.27
N LEU A 173 4.53 4.83 16.01
CA LEU A 173 4.20 6.25 16.12
C LEU A 173 3.96 6.62 17.58
N THR A 174 4.56 7.72 18.01
CA THR A 174 4.24 8.34 19.30
C THR A 174 3.05 9.29 19.14
N PRO A 175 2.14 9.37 20.12
CA PRO A 175 1.07 10.36 20.10
C PRO A 175 1.64 11.77 19.97
N ALA A 176 1.09 12.55 19.06
CA ALA A 176 1.48 13.93 18.83
C ALA A 176 0.73 14.92 19.75
N SER A 177 -0.44 14.54 20.25
CA SER A 177 -1.20 15.34 21.22
C SER A 177 -2.05 14.43 22.12
N TYR A 178 -2.31 14.90 23.34
CA TYR A 178 -3.17 14.24 24.33
C TYR A 178 -4.34 15.17 24.65
N TYR A 179 -5.55 14.62 24.63
CA TYR A 179 -6.80 15.29 24.94
C TYR A 179 -7.54 14.52 26.04
N ALA A 180 -8.49 15.16 26.71
CA ALA A 180 -9.33 14.51 27.71
C ALA A 180 -10.10 13.31 27.13
N PHE A 181 -10.45 13.37 25.85
CA PHE A 181 -11.11 12.30 25.13
C PHE A 181 -10.15 11.30 24.48
N GLY A 182 -8.85 11.58 24.31
CA GLY A 182 -8.03 10.71 23.45
C GLY A 182 -6.56 11.07 23.25
N LYS A 183 -5.88 10.27 22.44
CA LYS A 183 -4.55 10.49 21.88
C LYS A 183 -4.72 10.80 20.39
N VAL A 184 -4.04 11.83 19.90
CA VAL A 184 -3.96 12.09 18.46
C VAL A 184 -2.60 11.67 17.94
N TYR A 185 -2.60 10.82 16.92
CA TYR A 185 -1.39 10.41 16.21
C TYR A 185 -1.28 11.20 14.92
N HIS A 186 -0.09 11.76 14.67
CA HIS A 186 0.23 12.37 13.39
C HIS A 186 1.13 11.43 12.61
N SER A 187 0.71 11.05 11.42
CA SER A 187 1.64 10.54 10.41
C SER A 187 1.81 11.60 9.34
N THR A 188 3.04 12.05 9.17
CA THR A 188 3.45 12.84 8.00
C THR A 188 4.05 11.88 7.00
N GLY A 189 3.25 11.44 6.03
CA GLY A 189 3.79 10.77 4.86
C GLY A 189 4.44 11.83 3.98
N ALA A 190 5.75 11.74 3.76
CA ALA A 190 6.35 12.43 2.62
C ALA A 190 5.79 11.76 1.36
N PHE A 191 5.01 12.50 0.57
CA PHE A 191 4.57 12.00 -0.72
C PHE A 191 5.79 12.03 -1.65
N TRP A 192 6.21 10.85 -2.09
CA TRP A 192 7.49 10.61 -2.75
C TRP A 192 7.53 11.11 -4.19
N ALA A 193 7.18 12.37 -4.41
CA ALA A 193 7.49 13.09 -5.64
C ALA A 193 8.79 13.86 -5.41
N VAL A 194 9.83 13.52 -6.18
CA VAL A 194 11.12 14.24 -6.19
C VAL A 194 10.84 15.71 -6.47
N GLY A 195 11.01 16.57 -5.47
CA GLY A 195 10.88 18.03 -5.60
C GLY A 195 9.55 18.65 -5.20
N ALA A 196 8.56 17.91 -4.70
CA ALA A 196 7.30 18.50 -4.22
C ALA A 196 7.23 18.50 -2.67
N PRO A 197 7.06 19.67 -2.01
CA PRO A 197 6.73 19.71 -0.59
C PRO A 197 5.24 19.40 -0.44
N MET A 198 4.87 18.12 -0.40
CA MET A 198 3.54 17.73 0.05
C MET A 198 3.66 16.91 1.33
N VAL A 199 3.22 17.54 2.41
CA VAL A 199 3.00 16.95 3.73
C VAL A 199 1.50 16.74 3.84
N ALA A 200 0.96 15.59 3.44
CA ALA A 200 -0.38 15.26 3.95
C ALA A 200 -0.19 14.83 5.39
N ARG A 201 -0.88 15.53 6.28
CA ARG A 201 -0.95 15.23 7.70
C ARG A 201 -2.24 14.45 7.92
N ILE A 202 -2.10 13.25 8.47
CA ILE A 202 -3.24 12.48 8.94
C ILE A 202 -3.27 12.63 10.45
N ASP A 203 -4.38 13.17 10.93
CA ASP A 203 -4.72 13.18 12.34
C ASP A 203 -5.66 12.01 12.60
N ILE A 204 -5.28 11.12 13.52
CA ILE A 204 -6.19 10.10 14.03
C ILE A 204 -6.34 10.31 15.51
N SER A 205 -7.56 10.63 15.92
CA SER A 205 -7.98 10.64 17.31
C SER A 205 -8.34 9.21 17.71
N VAL A 206 -7.71 8.73 18.78
CA VAL A 206 -8.01 7.44 19.43
C VAL A 206 -8.44 7.74 20.86
N TRP A 207 -9.53 7.16 21.36
CA TRP A 207 -9.98 7.39 22.73
C TRP A 207 -8.98 6.96 23.83
N SER A 208 -9.02 7.66 24.96
CA SER A 208 -7.88 7.92 25.86
C SER A 208 -7.28 6.72 26.62
N ASN A 209 -7.96 5.57 26.68
CA ASN A 209 -7.53 4.37 27.40
C ASN A 209 -6.95 3.25 26.50
N TRP A 210 -6.82 3.50 25.20
CA TRP A 210 -6.33 2.48 24.27
C TRP A 210 -4.83 2.15 24.46
N GLN A 211 -4.53 0.86 24.57
CA GLN A 211 -3.18 0.30 24.76
C GLN A 211 -2.52 -0.22 23.47
N GLY A 212 -3.25 -0.19 22.35
CA GLY A 212 -2.75 -0.72 21.08
C GLY A 212 -1.58 0.06 20.50
N ARG A 213 -0.97 -0.52 19.47
CA ARG A 213 0.19 0.06 18.78
C ARG A 213 -0.24 0.67 17.46
N VAL A 214 0.29 1.85 17.20
CA VAL A 214 0.15 2.56 15.93
C VAL A 214 1.48 2.49 15.21
N TRP A 215 1.49 2.03 13.96
CA TRP A 215 2.72 1.98 13.14
C TRP A 215 2.61 2.85 11.89
N SER A 216 3.73 3.48 11.53
CA SER A 216 3.93 4.08 10.21
C SER A 216 5.03 3.36 9.43
N TYR A 217 4.90 3.41 8.10
CA TYR A 217 5.93 2.98 7.18
C TYR A 217 7.02 4.05 7.02
N GLY A 218 8.24 3.72 7.45
CA GLY A 218 9.44 4.46 7.09
C GLY A 218 10.02 3.94 5.77
N TYR A 219 10.40 4.84 4.87
CA TYR A 219 11.12 4.51 3.64
C TYR A 219 12.58 4.93 3.75
N THR A 220 13.48 4.02 3.38
CA THR A 220 14.89 4.31 3.19
C THR A 220 15.20 4.18 1.70
N ALA A 221 15.62 5.28 1.08
CA ALA A 221 16.00 5.28 -0.33
C ALA A 221 17.19 4.34 -0.60
N PRO A 222 17.25 3.68 -1.76
CA PRO A 222 18.40 2.91 -2.17
C PRO A 222 19.62 3.82 -2.22
N VAL A 223 20.76 3.29 -1.76
CA VAL A 223 22.03 3.96 -1.97
C VAL A 223 22.29 3.97 -3.47
N ALA A 224 22.34 5.17 -4.07
CA ALA A 224 22.65 5.31 -5.48
C ALA A 224 24.06 4.77 -5.75
N PHE A 225 24.19 3.81 -6.66
CA PHE A 225 25.48 3.35 -7.15
C PHE A 225 26.07 4.43 -8.07
N THR A 226 27.21 4.98 -7.70
CA THR A 226 27.96 5.88 -8.58
C THR A 226 28.91 5.06 -9.45
N SER A 227 28.57 4.92 -10.73
CA SER A 227 29.52 4.43 -11.73
C SER A 227 30.49 5.56 -12.09
N THR A 228 31.79 5.30 -12.03
CA THR A 228 32.82 6.26 -12.46
C THR A 228 33.50 5.71 -13.71
N VAL A 229 33.38 6.40 -14.84
CA VAL A 229 34.16 6.11 -16.04
C VAL A 229 35.56 6.70 -15.87
N ARG A 230 36.61 5.90 -16.06
CA ARG A 230 38.00 6.34 -15.99
C ARG A 230 38.76 5.86 -17.23
N THR A 231 39.75 6.65 -17.65
CA THR A 231 40.70 6.21 -18.66
C THR A 231 41.51 5.02 -18.14
N ALA A 232 41.65 4.00 -18.97
CA ALA A 232 42.43 2.81 -18.65
C ALA A 232 43.30 2.39 -19.83
N VAL A 233 44.39 1.70 -19.54
CA VAL A 233 45.27 1.08 -20.52
C VAL A 233 45.12 -0.42 -20.44
N GLU A 234 44.78 -1.05 -21.55
CA GLU A 234 44.80 -2.51 -21.67
C GLU A 234 46.19 -2.97 -22.14
N ILE A 235 46.82 -3.85 -21.36
CA ILE A 235 48.08 -4.49 -21.71
C ILE A 235 47.76 -5.93 -22.08
N ALA A 236 47.97 -6.29 -23.35
CA ALA A 236 47.80 -7.65 -23.86
C ALA A 236 49.13 -8.22 -24.36
N TRP A 237 49.35 -9.53 -24.16
CA TRP A 237 50.56 -10.23 -24.59
C TRP A 237 50.26 -11.65 -25.06
N ASN A 238 51.14 -12.18 -25.92
CA ASN A 238 51.13 -13.61 -26.28
C ASN A 238 51.59 -14.43 -25.07
N ALA A 239 50.80 -15.43 -24.70
CA ALA A 239 51.00 -16.24 -23.52
C ALA A 239 51.08 -17.74 -23.85
N VAL A 240 51.65 -18.52 -22.93
CA VAL A 240 51.58 -19.97 -22.93
C VAL A 240 50.50 -20.37 -21.93
N SER A 241 49.50 -21.11 -22.38
CA SER A 241 48.41 -21.56 -21.52
C SER A 241 48.94 -22.36 -20.33
N GLY A 242 48.36 -22.11 -19.15
CA GLY A 242 48.75 -22.70 -17.87
C GLY A 242 49.92 -22.01 -17.17
N ARG A 243 50.61 -21.06 -17.80
CA ARG A 243 51.67 -20.25 -17.15
C ARG A 243 51.08 -19.04 -16.43
N THR A 244 51.76 -18.65 -15.35
CA THR A 244 51.43 -17.44 -14.59
C THR A 244 52.36 -16.31 -14.98
N TYR A 245 51.81 -15.13 -15.20
CA TYR A 245 52.53 -13.93 -15.62
C TYR A 245 52.36 -12.82 -14.57
N GLN A 246 53.41 -12.03 -14.36
CA GLN A 246 53.33 -10.80 -13.58
C GLN A 246 53.55 -9.62 -14.51
N VAL A 247 52.54 -8.77 -14.64
CA VAL A 247 52.71 -7.45 -15.26
C VAL A 247 53.30 -6.51 -14.22
N GLN A 248 54.29 -5.73 -14.65
CA GLN A 248 54.93 -4.73 -13.83
C GLN A 248 54.99 -3.40 -14.58
N TYR A 249 55.04 -2.30 -13.83
CA TYR A 249 55.23 -0.97 -14.38
C TYR A 249 56.35 -0.20 -13.67
N THR A 250 56.86 0.82 -14.34
CA THR A 250 57.73 1.84 -13.75
C THR A 250 57.46 3.20 -14.38
N THR A 251 57.71 4.28 -13.64
CA THR A 251 57.68 5.67 -14.15
C THR A 251 59.08 6.22 -14.42
N ASN A 252 60.13 5.45 -14.08
CA ASN A 252 61.52 5.83 -14.32
C ASN A 252 62.32 4.61 -14.74
N LEU A 253 62.56 4.48 -16.05
CA LEU A 253 63.33 3.36 -16.62
C LEU A 253 64.77 3.31 -16.11
N LEU A 254 65.34 4.43 -15.66
CA LEU A 254 66.70 4.50 -15.13
C LEU A 254 66.80 4.02 -13.67
N ALA A 255 65.70 4.03 -12.92
CA ALA A 255 65.70 3.67 -11.49
C ALA A 255 65.77 2.15 -11.25
N ASN A 256 65.62 1.32 -12.29
CA ASN A 256 65.55 -0.16 -12.26
C ASN A 256 64.54 -0.75 -11.24
N ALA A 257 63.68 0.08 -10.65
CA ALA A 257 62.65 -0.31 -9.71
C ALA A 257 61.31 -0.50 -10.46
N TRP A 258 60.83 -1.74 -10.47
CA TRP A 258 59.57 -2.13 -11.11
C TRP A 258 58.54 -2.54 -10.06
N GLN A 259 57.31 -2.04 -10.21
CA GLN A 259 56.20 -2.30 -9.31
C GLN A 259 55.22 -3.28 -9.96
N ASN A 260 54.63 -4.19 -9.17
CA ASN A 260 53.64 -5.14 -9.67
C ASN A 260 52.33 -4.41 -9.99
N LEU A 261 51.81 -4.62 -11.21
CA LEU A 261 50.47 -4.19 -11.58
C LEU A 261 49.47 -5.26 -11.18
N GLY A 262 48.96 -5.16 -9.95
CA GLY A 262 48.01 -6.13 -9.41
C GLY A 262 48.61 -7.53 -9.15
N LEU A 263 47.73 -8.51 -9.04
CA LEU A 263 48.08 -9.91 -8.79
C LEU A 263 48.61 -10.60 -10.06
N PRO A 264 49.41 -11.68 -9.93
CA PRO A 264 49.80 -12.50 -11.07
C PRO A 264 48.60 -13.05 -11.84
N VAL A 265 48.68 -13.06 -13.17
CA VAL A 265 47.64 -13.52 -14.08
C VAL A 265 47.99 -14.91 -14.59
N GLN A 266 47.14 -15.90 -14.31
CA GLN A 266 47.26 -17.22 -14.92
C GLN A 266 46.66 -17.19 -16.33
N ALA A 267 47.49 -17.42 -17.35
CA ALA A 267 47.04 -17.47 -18.73
C ALA A 267 46.21 -18.73 -18.98
N ARG A 268 44.94 -18.56 -19.35
CA ARG A 268 44.02 -19.66 -19.71
C ARG A 268 44.03 -19.98 -21.20
N SER A 269 44.61 -19.11 -22.01
CA SER A 269 44.71 -19.23 -23.47
C SER A 269 46.09 -18.79 -23.96
N VAL A 270 46.26 -18.67 -25.27
CA VAL A 270 47.49 -18.17 -25.92
C VAL A 270 47.67 -16.64 -25.80
N THR A 271 46.78 -15.97 -25.07
CA THR A 271 46.82 -14.53 -24.82
C THR A 271 46.56 -14.25 -23.35
N GLY A 272 47.32 -13.31 -22.78
CA GLY A 272 47.02 -12.73 -21.46
C GLY A 272 46.71 -11.25 -21.60
N SER A 273 45.84 -10.72 -20.72
CA SER A 273 45.61 -9.29 -20.62
C SER A 273 45.41 -8.83 -19.18
N VAL A 274 45.72 -7.56 -18.92
CA VAL A 274 45.39 -6.84 -17.67
C VAL A 274 45.00 -5.41 -18.02
N CYS A 275 44.11 -4.83 -17.20
CA CYS A 275 43.69 -3.45 -17.32
C CYS A 275 44.34 -2.61 -16.21
N ASP A 276 45.05 -1.54 -16.57
CA ASP A 276 45.56 -0.53 -15.64
C ASP A 276 44.67 0.70 -15.65
N THR A 277 44.03 0.99 -14.53
CA THR A 277 43.34 2.28 -14.31
C THR A 277 44.39 3.40 -14.30
N ALA A 278 44.38 4.25 -15.33
CA ALA A 278 45.45 5.20 -15.61
C ALA A 278 45.42 6.42 -14.66
N TYR A 279 45.74 6.23 -13.39
CA TYR A 279 45.86 7.31 -12.40
C TYR A 279 47.17 8.10 -12.54
N ILE A 280 48.20 7.48 -13.13
CA ILE A 280 49.54 8.05 -13.25
C ILE A 280 49.93 8.03 -14.73
N THR A 281 50.31 9.18 -15.27
CA THR A 281 50.81 9.30 -16.63
C THR A 281 52.27 8.82 -16.72
N ASN A 282 52.73 8.42 -17.92
CA ASN A 282 54.12 8.02 -18.20
C ASN A 282 54.58 6.70 -17.54
N LYS A 283 53.68 5.72 -17.40
CA LYS A 283 54.06 4.35 -17.05
C LYS A 283 54.66 3.63 -18.27
N THR A 284 55.75 2.91 -18.04
CA THR A 284 56.25 1.86 -18.95
C THR A 284 55.95 0.50 -18.34
N TYR A 285 55.58 -0.48 -19.16
CA TYR A 285 55.16 -1.81 -18.72
C TYR A 285 56.13 -2.89 -19.17
N ARG A 286 56.22 -3.96 -18.38
CA ARG A 286 56.85 -5.23 -18.78
C ARG A 286 56.04 -6.41 -18.26
N VAL A 287 56.22 -7.55 -18.89
CA VAL A 287 55.58 -8.81 -18.52
C VAL A 287 56.66 -9.84 -18.18
N LEU A 288 56.55 -10.48 -17.01
CA LEU A 288 57.45 -11.53 -16.56
C LEU A 288 56.70 -12.86 -16.45
N VAL A 289 57.30 -13.95 -16.92
CA VAL A 289 56.84 -15.30 -16.60
C VAL A 289 57.24 -15.62 -15.16
N ARG A 290 56.28 -16.06 -14.34
CA ARG A 290 56.55 -16.61 -13.01
C ARG A 290 56.80 -18.12 -13.17
N HIS A 291 57.90 -18.60 -12.61
CA HIS A 291 58.21 -20.01 -12.47
C HIS A 291 57.48 -20.60 -11.27
#